data_AF-A0A497BY88-F1
#
_entry.id   AF-A0A497BY88-F1
#
_cell.length_a   1.000
_cell.length_b   1.000
_cell.length_c   1.000
_cell.angle_alpha   90.00
_cell.angle_beta   90.00
_cell.angle_gamma   90.00
#
_symmetry.space_group_name_H-M   'P 1'
#
loop_
_entity.id
_entity.type
_entity.pdbx_description
1 polymer ?
#
loop_
_entity_poly.entity_id
_entity_poly.type
_entity_poly.pdbx_seq_one_letter_code
_entity_poly.pdbx_strand_id
1 'polypeptide(L)'
;MTPARKMATEELMTTLKIGVGFHCGEPADASGISEYYKSLIAGGHTIFAKAANGTSSLVDAMELDPNAIGIWRKITFEWEGKEIDDVPNYNDDPERQASFYMEQIFTAWPPELDKNRIYIETPNEVDKDQGDWIGRYLVACARLALAAGHKFCGPGWATGTPEEDAWETEGFLEYLSLCEDHPNSLAVSIHEYSLDMELHTGNTNLVGRVVHLNEVCDRNGIERPTVFISEFGWHSTEAPAADQAVPQIIEQMQWYLEHAPNVRGVAIWALDKSSEWGDIHQTVNGYMEPLASAINATDWSEQKVPPPVEPPDYTSVIMLWPQKRDITFAMYIEICTAAWNEYGRTMTASHDNAMVMVLDGGSKTSHVIVWEPQLPSQKAAIAIFEKEGIRYEVRSLAGSAVDGLKLVHLFKYRYRLTSPFNAPRDYGNKLHEGADYDIIGGQVDNVVHVRCPFSGVVTDADHIGAEYAYGKYIEIQCFHNGLPFSLMLAHMDDVYVKEGQRVTRGDSVGEIGDTGNSWG
;
A
#
# COMPACT_ATOMS: atom_id res chain seq x y z
N MET A 1 33.05 27.13 -3.40
CA MET A 1 31.62 26.83 -3.19
C MET A 1 31.14 27.66 -2.02
N THR A 2 30.07 28.42 -2.20
CA THR A 2 29.51 29.31 -1.17
C THR A 2 28.80 28.51 -0.07
N PRO A 3 28.80 28.99 1.19
CA PRO A 3 28.14 28.34 2.33
C PRO A 3 26.65 28.05 2.12
N ALA A 4 25.98 28.81 1.24
CA ALA A 4 24.56 28.67 0.93
C ALA A 4 24.17 27.33 0.27
N ARG A 5 25.13 26.58 -0.29
CA ARG A 5 24.83 25.27 -0.93
C ARG A 5 24.97 24.08 0.02
N LYS A 6 25.41 24.31 1.26
CA LYS A 6 25.50 23.28 2.32
C LYS A 6 24.20 23.12 3.11
N MET A 7 23.33 24.13 3.11
CA MET A 7 22.08 24.12 3.87
C MET A 7 20.95 23.30 3.24
N ALA A 8 20.98 23.02 1.94
CA ALA A 8 19.87 22.36 1.24
C ALA A 8 19.92 20.81 1.31
N THR A 9 20.95 20.23 1.93
CA THR A 9 21.15 18.78 2.03
C THR A 9 21.14 18.25 3.47
N GLU A 10 20.95 19.13 4.45
CA GLU A 10 20.79 18.77 5.88
C GLU A 10 19.33 18.85 6.36
N GLU A 11 18.38 19.22 5.50
CA GLU A 11 16.94 19.16 5.78
C GLU A 11 16.41 17.71 5.64
N LEU A 12 17.14 16.75 6.22
CA LEU A 12 16.76 15.35 6.31
C LEU A 12 15.83 15.19 7.54
N MET A 13 14.54 15.43 7.28
CA MET A 13 13.39 14.78 7.91
C MET A 13 13.26 14.88 9.44
N THR A 14 13.06 16.09 9.99
CA THR A 14 12.53 16.26 11.36
C THR A 14 11.00 16.42 11.40
N THR A 15 10.32 16.23 10.26
CA THR A 15 8.89 16.49 10.11
C THR A 15 8.07 15.22 10.31
N LEU A 16 7.08 15.29 11.20
CA LEU A 16 6.05 14.25 11.30
C LEU A 16 5.35 14.08 9.94
N LYS A 17 5.51 12.90 9.34
CA LYS A 17 4.91 12.54 8.03
C LYS A 17 3.42 12.17 8.13
N ILE A 18 2.91 11.99 9.34
CA ILE A 18 1.51 11.68 9.65
C ILE A 18 0.80 13.01 9.97
N GLY A 19 -0.30 13.30 9.29
CA GLY A 19 -1.12 14.44 9.68
C GLY A 19 -1.88 14.15 10.98
N VAL A 20 -1.82 15.05 11.95
CA VAL A 20 -2.60 14.94 13.20
C VAL A 20 -3.64 16.04 13.23
N GLY A 21 -4.88 15.66 13.54
CA GLY A 21 -6.02 16.55 13.56
C GLY A 21 -7.11 16.08 14.50
N PHE A 22 -8.31 16.62 14.31
CA PHE A 22 -9.46 16.38 15.17
C PHE A 22 -10.67 15.95 14.34
N HIS A 23 -11.48 15.06 14.89
CA HIS A 23 -12.81 14.78 14.36
C HIS A 23 -13.74 15.96 14.67
N CYS A 24 -14.37 16.53 13.64
CA CYS A 24 -15.30 17.65 13.77
C CYS A 24 -16.68 17.30 13.18
N GLY A 25 -17.60 16.83 14.01
CA GLY A 25 -19.02 16.74 13.66
C GLY A 25 -19.76 18.03 13.94
N GLU A 26 -20.55 18.52 12.98
CA GLU A 26 -21.28 19.79 13.12
C GLU A 26 -22.58 19.60 13.93
N PRO A 27 -22.85 20.43 14.97
CA PRO A 27 -22.03 21.57 15.43
C PRO A 27 -20.77 21.14 16.19
N ALA A 28 -19.64 21.81 15.94
CA ALA A 28 -18.34 21.47 16.56
C ALA A 28 -17.82 22.55 17.54
N ASP A 29 -16.94 22.15 18.46
CA ASP A 29 -16.06 23.02 19.25
C ASP A 29 -14.69 23.21 18.60
N ALA A 30 -14.68 23.71 17.37
CA ALA A 30 -13.46 23.94 16.61
C ALA A 30 -12.76 25.28 16.95
N SER A 31 -13.08 25.90 18.09
CA SER A 31 -12.46 27.16 18.52
C SER A 31 -10.95 26.98 18.67
N GLY A 32 -10.15 27.73 17.91
CA GLY A 32 -8.68 27.64 17.94
C GLY A 32 -8.06 26.63 16.96
N ILE A 33 -8.86 25.92 16.15
CA ILE A 33 -8.35 24.92 15.20
C ILE A 33 -7.47 25.55 14.12
N SER A 34 -7.81 26.75 13.68
CA SER A 34 -7.02 27.55 12.74
C SER A 34 -5.63 27.88 13.31
N GLU A 35 -5.53 28.21 14.60
CA GLU A 35 -4.27 28.50 15.29
C GLU A 35 -3.44 27.23 15.47
N TYR A 36 -4.09 26.10 15.77
CA TYR A 36 -3.45 24.78 15.78
C TYR A 36 -2.80 24.46 14.44
N TYR A 37 -3.55 24.58 13.34
CA TYR A 37 -3.05 24.34 11.99
C TYR A 37 -1.88 25.25 11.60
N LYS A 38 -1.97 26.55 11.90
CA LYS A 38 -0.85 27.50 11.69
C LYS A 38 0.40 27.10 12.47
N SER A 39 0.23 26.58 13.70
CA SER A 39 1.34 26.11 14.52
C SER A 39 2.03 24.88 13.91
N LEU A 40 1.25 23.93 13.39
CA LEU A 40 1.78 22.74 12.69
C LEU A 40 2.53 23.13 11.40
N ILE A 41 1.95 24.01 10.58
CA ILE A 41 2.60 24.52 9.36
C ILE A 41 3.93 25.21 9.69
N ALA A 42 3.96 26.01 10.76
CA ALA A 42 5.19 26.68 11.19
C ALA A 42 6.29 25.70 11.62
N GLY A 43 5.92 24.51 12.12
CA GLY A 43 6.84 23.39 12.40
C GLY A 43 7.16 22.52 11.17
N GLY A 44 6.55 22.77 10.02
CA GLY A 44 6.72 21.97 8.80
C GLY A 44 5.93 20.66 8.80
N HIS A 45 4.90 20.53 9.63
CA HIS A 45 4.09 19.32 9.76
C HIS A 45 2.87 19.32 8.82
N THR A 46 2.41 18.12 8.45
CA THR A 46 1.21 17.94 7.62
C THR A 46 -0.05 18.17 8.45
N ILE A 47 -1.05 18.83 7.87
CA ILE A 47 -2.39 18.95 8.47
C ILE A 47 -3.25 17.76 8.08
N PHE A 48 -3.95 17.19 9.06
CA PHE A 48 -5.09 16.31 8.82
C PHE A 48 -6.37 16.97 9.34
N ALA A 49 -7.43 16.92 8.55
CA ALA A 49 -8.72 17.47 8.92
C ALA A 49 -9.84 16.47 8.57
N LYS A 50 -10.70 16.17 9.52
CA LYS A 50 -11.90 15.38 9.30
C LYS A 50 -13.12 16.19 9.72
N ALA A 51 -14.12 16.23 8.83
CA ALA A 51 -15.42 16.82 9.14
C ALA A 51 -16.55 15.86 8.82
N ALA A 52 -17.53 15.81 9.71
CA ALA A 52 -18.75 15.05 9.53
C ALA A 52 -19.96 15.99 9.49
N ASN A 53 -20.79 15.87 8.44
CA ASN A 53 -21.89 16.76 8.06
C ASN A 53 -21.51 18.23 7.73
N GLY A 54 -20.51 18.82 8.40
CA GLY A 54 -20.01 20.16 8.15
C GLY A 54 -18.74 20.21 7.30
N THR A 55 -18.22 21.42 7.07
CA THR A 55 -17.02 21.67 6.26
C THR A 55 -16.01 22.61 6.91
N SER A 56 -16.32 23.18 8.06
CA SER A 56 -15.57 24.29 8.67
C SER A 56 -14.08 23.96 8.89
N SER A 57 -13.77 22.84 9.54
CA SER A 57 -12.38 22.41 9.77
C SER A 57 -11.62 22.09 8.47
N LEU A 58 -12.32 21.57 7.45
CA LEU A 58 -11.74 21.28 6.14
C LEU A 58 -11.40 22.54 5.39
N VAL A 59 -12.30 23.52 5.33
CA VAL A 59 -12.07 24.79 4.63
C VAL A 59 -10.86 25.51 5.25
N ASP A 60 -10.83 25.63 6.57
CA ASP A 60 -9.70 26.23 7.30
C ASP A 60 -8.37 25.54 6.94
N ALA A 61 -8.34 24.20 6.99
CA ALA A 61 -7.14 23.43 6.64
C ALA A 61 -6.70 23.64 5.19
N MET A 62 -7.64 23.59 4.24
CA MET A 62 -7.35 23.68 2.81
C MET A 62 -6.92 25.09 2.37
N GLU A 63 -7.39 26.14 3.05
CA GLU A 63 -6.97 27.53 2.82
C GLU A 63 -5.55 27.80 3.36
N LEU A 64 -5.21 27.17 4.49
CA LEU A 64 -3.90 27.33 5.13
C LEU A 64 -2.78 26.53 4.46
N ASP A 65 -3.06 25.30 4.01
CA ASP A 65 -2.06 24.44 3.37
C ASP A 65 -2.64 23.70 2.14
N PRO A 66 -2.08 23.91 0.92
CA PRO A 66 -2.47 23.15 -0.26
C PRO A 66 -2.20 21.64 -0.12
N ASN A 67 -1.33 21.21 0.79
CA ASN A 67 -1.00 19.80 1.03
C ASN A 67 -1.78 19.17 2.19
N ALA A 68 -2.69 19.91 2.83
CA ALA A 68 -3.54 19.35 3.87
C ALA A 68 -4.33 18.13 3.36
N ILE A 69 -4.43 17.12 4.21
CA ILE A 69 -5.21 15.90 3.96
C ILE A 69 -6.58 16.08 4.61
N GLY A 70 -7.65 15.91 3.82
CA GLY A 70 -9.01 16.12 4.28
C GLY A 70 -9.93 14.92 4.05
N ILE A 71 -10.79 14.63 5.03
CA ILE A 71 -11.89 13.67 4.94
C ILE A 71 -13.20 14.38 5.20
N TRP A 72 -14.17 14.21 4.29
CA TRP A 72 -15.54 14.63 4.49
C TRP A 72 -16.47 13.42 4.53
N ARG A 73 -17.28 13.35 5.58
CA ARG A 73 -18.31 12.33 5.77
C ARG A 73 -19.69 12.95 5.85
N LYS A 74 -20.66 12.39 5.14
CA LYS A 74 -22.08 12.71 5.29
C LYS A 74 -22.74 11.62 6.12
N ILE A 75 -23.23 11.95 7.31
CA ILE A 75 -23.73 10.96 8.27
C ILE A 75 -25.20 10.61 8.02
N THR A 76 -26.01 11.60 7.62
CA THR A 76 -27.45 11.42 7.39
C THR A 76 -27.92 12.00 6.07
N PHE A 77 -28.93 11.34 5.48
CA PHE A 77 -29.57 11.70 4.22
C PHE A 77 -31.09 11.77 4.41
N GLU A 78 -31.77 12.64 3.66
CA GLU A 78 -33.23 12.64 3.58
C GLU A 78 -33.67 11.82 2.37
N TRP A 79 -34.43 10.75 2.62
CA TRP A 79 -34.97 9.88 1.58
C TRP A 79 -36.45 9.58 1.84
N GLU A 80 -37.30 9.88 0.85
CA GLU A 80 -38.77 9.71 0.94
C GLU A 80 -39.41 10.34 2.20
N GLY A 81 -38.88 11.48 2.64
CA GLY A 81 -39.35 12.20 3.83
C GLY A 81 -38.96 11.54 5.16
N LYS A 82 -37.94 10.66 5.15
CA LYS A 82 -37.32 10.09 6.34
C LYS A 82 -35.83 10.37 6.34
N GLU A 83 -35.29 10.57 7.52
CA GLU A 83 -33.84 10.57 7.72
C GLU A 83 -33.33 9.11 7.74
N ILE A 84 -32.26 8.86 6.99
CA ILE A 84 -31.52 7.59 6.98
C ILE A 84 -30.05 7.89 7.29
N ASP A 85 -29.35 6.95 7.94
CA ASP A 85 -27.91 7.02 8.20
C ASP A 85 -27.09 6.51 7.01
N ASP A 86 -25.77 6.57 7.11
CA ASP A 86 -24.81 6.07 6.11
C ASP A 86 -24.51 4.56 6.23
N VAL A 87 -25.38 3.80 6.90
CA VAL A 87 -25.29 2.34 7.00
C VAL A 87 -26.17 1.68 5.93
N PRO A 88 -25.59 0.92 4.99
CA PRO A 88 -26.36 0.35 3.90
C PRO A 88 -27.22 -0.84 4.31
N ASN A 89 -28.27 -1.14 3.54
CA ASN A 89 -29.12 -2.30 3.77
C ASN A 89 -28.45 -3.59 3.28
N TYR A 90 -27.90 -4.37 4.20
CA TYR A 90 -27.22 -5.64 3.92
C TYR A 90 -28.08 -6.74 3.27
N ASN A 91 -29.41 -6.61 3.29
CA ASN A 91 -30.30 -7.56 2.61
C ASN A 91 -30.46 -7.29 1.11
N ASP A 92 -29.87 -6.20 0.60
CA ASP A 92 -29.88 -5.83 -0.81
C ASP A 92 -28.50 -6.08 -1.43
N ASP A 93 -28.43 -5.94 -2.75
CA ASP A 93 -27.19 -6.06 -3.53
C ASP A 93 -26.19 -4.94 -3.17
N PRO A 94 -24.91 -5.26 -2.87
CA PRO A 94 -23.92 -4.27 -2.44
C PRO A 94 -23.64 -3.21 -3.50
N GLU A 95 -23.64 -3.55 -4.80
CA GLU A 95 -23.41 -2.57 -5.87
C GLU A 95 -24.59 -1.61 -6.02
N ARG A 96 -25.82 -2.11 -5.85
CA ARG A 96 -27.03 -1.28 -5.83
C ARG A 96 -27.03 -0.32 -4.64
N GLN A 97 -26.69 -0.81 -3.45
CA GLN A 97 -26.57 0.03 -2.26
C GLN A 97 -25.48 1.09 -2.44
N ALA A 98 -24.31 0.71 -2.95
CA ALA A 98 -23.23 1.66 -3.26
C ALA A 98 -23.67 2.75 -4.23
N SER A 99 -24.37 2.38 -5.31
CA SER A 99 -24.90 3.33 -6.29
C SER A 99 -25.86 4.34 -5.66
N PHE A 100 -26.78 3.86 -4.81
CA PHE A 100 -27.74 4.70 -4.11
C PHE A 100 -27.04 5.71 -3.18
N TYR A 101 -26.19 5.23 -2.27
CA TYR A 101 -25.54 6.09 -1.29
C TYR A 101 -24.54 7.06 -1.92
N MET A 102 -23.75 6.62 -2.90
CA MET A 102 -22.82 7.50 -3.61
C MET A 102 -23.55 8.59 -4.39
N GLU A 103 -24.72 8.31 -4.99
CA GLU A 103 -25.55 9.34 -5.62
C GLU A 103 -26.01 10.41 -4.62
N GLN A 104 -26.43 10.00 -3.42
CA GLN A 104 -26.80 10.95 -2.36
C GLN A 104 -25.61 11.79 -1.92
N ILE A 105 -24.44 11.18 -1.73
CA ILE A 105 -23.20 11.85 -1.34
C ILE A 105 -22.76 12.86 -2.41
N PHE A 106 -22.78 12.47 -3.70
CA PHE A 106 -22.42 13.38 -4.79
C PHE A 106 -23.39 14.55 -4.90
N THR A 107 -24.68 14.32 -4.65
CA THR A 107 -25.70 15.36 -4.65
C THR A 107 -25.52 16.32 -3.47
N ALA A 108 -25.14 15.80 -2.31
CA ALA A 108 -24.87 16.56 -1.10
C ALA A 108 -23.45 17.16 -1.03
N TRP A 109 -22.61 16.94 -2.06
CA TRP A 109 -21.21 17.35 -2.04
C TRP A 109 -21.09 18.87 -1.83
N PRO A 110 -20.36 19.33 -0.79
CA PRO A 110 -20.22 20.75 -0.53
C PRO A 110 -19.44 21.45 -1.65
N PRO A 111 -20.00 22.51 -2.27
CA PRO A 111 -19.41 23.15 -3.45
C PRO A 111 -18.06 23.83 -3.18
N GLU A 112 -17.77 24.16 -1.93
CA GLU A 112 -16.49 24.73 -1.50
C GLU A 112 -15.35 23.71 -1.41
N LEU A 113 -15.65 22.41 -1.39
CA LEU A 113 -14.64 21.35 -1.27
C LEU A 113 -14.14 20.88 -2.64
N ASP A 114 -12.81 20.78 -2.77
CA ASP A 114 -12.16 20.24 -3.94
C ASP A 114 -12.15 18.69 -3.94
N LYS A 115 -12.85 18.12 -4.91
CA LYS A 115 -13.01 16.67 -5.12
C LYS A 115 -11.69 15.93 -5.30
N ASN A 116 -10.66 16.61 -5.80
CA ASN A 116 -9.34 16.03 -6.02
C ASN A 116 -8.45 16.05 -4.77
N ARG A 117 -8.92 16.66 -3.67
CA ARG A 117 -8.14 16.83 -2.43
C ARG A 117 -8.79 16.16 -1.23
N ILE A 118 -10.12 16.12 -1.20
CA ILE A 118 -10.91 15.61 -0.08
C ILE A 118 -11.39 14.19 -0.35
N TYR A 119 -11.15 13.29 0.59
CA TYR A 119 -11.71 11.94 0.57
C TYR A 119 -13.16 11.96 1.03
N ILE A 120 -14.04 11.30 0.27
CA ILE A 120 -15.35 10.85 0.76
C ILE A 120 -15.12 9.67 1.70
N GLU A 121 -15.72 9.70 2.89
CA GLU A 121 -15.77 8.53 3.78
C GLU A 121 -17.20 7.96 3.86
N THR A 122 -17.35 6.69 3.52
CA THR A 122 -18.56 5.86 3.75
C THR A 122 -18.20 4.38 3.50
N PRO A 123 -18.89 3.40 4.09
CA PRO A 123 -19.87 3.50 5.19
C PRO A 123 -19.15 3.48 6.55
N ASN A 124 -19.88 3.71 7.65
CA ASN A 124 -19.31 3.85 8.98
C ASN A 124 -19.97 2.93 10.01
N GLU A 125 -19.18 2.41 10.95
CA GLU A 125 -19.56 1.50 12.03
C GLU A 125 -20.48 0.36 11.55
N VAL A 126 -20.07 -0.24 10.44
CA VAL A 126 -20.80 -1.30 9.75
C VAL A 126 -20.80 -2.63 10.51
N ASP A 127 -21.78 -3.48 10.20
CA ASP A 127 -21.92 -4.81 10.80
C ASP A 127 -20.68 -5.68 10.51
N LYS A 128 -19.97 -6.05 11.58
CA LYS A 128 -18.74 -6.84 11.52
C LYS A 128 -18.93 -8.23 10.91
N ASP A 129 -20.15 -8.77 10.93
CA ASP A 129 -20.46 -10.09 10.37
C ASP A 129 -20.66 -10.04 8.84
N GLN A 130 -20.64 -8.84 8.23
CA GLN A 130 -20.89 -8.61 6.80
C GLN A 130 -19.62 -8.35 5.99
N GLY A 131 -18.45 -8.82 6.44
CA GLY A 131 -17.14 -8.50 5.86
C GLY A 131 -17.07 -8.56 4.33
N ASP A 132 -17.44 -9.69 3.72
CA ASP A 132 -17.37 -9.84 2.25
C ASP A 132 -18.36 -8.92 1.51
N TRP A 133 -19.56 -8.75 2.07
CA TRP A 133 -20.57 -7.85 1.50
C TRP A 133 -20.08 -6.40 1.53
N ILE A 134 -19.48 -5.97 2.65
CA ILE A 134 -18.91 -4.64 2.82
C ILE A 134 -17.74 -4.44 1.86
N GLY A 135 -16.86 -5.42 1.71
CA GLY A 135 -15.78 -5.37 0.73
C GLY A 135 -16.29 -5.11 -0.70
N ARG A 136 -17.30 -5.85 -1.15
CA ARG A 136 -17.95 -5.64 -2.47
C ARG A 136 -18.61 -4.27 -2.60
N TYR A 137 -19.26 -3.79 -1.53
CA TYR A 137 -19.83 -2.44 -1.48
C TYR A 137 -18.74 -1.37 -1.66
N LEU A 138 -17.60 -1.51 -0.98
CA LEU A 138 -16.46 -0.58 -1.08
C LEU A 138 -15.83 -0.58 -2.47
N VAL A 139 -15.70 -1.75 -3.11
CA VAL A 139 -15.27 -1.86 -4.52
C VAL A 139 -16.16 -1.01 -5.42
N ALA A 140 -17.49 -1.13 -5.27
CA ALA A 140 -18.45 -0.37 -6.06
C ALA A 140 -18.36 1.14 -5.76
N CYS A 141 -18.31 1.54 -4.49
CA CYS A 141 -18.15 2.94 -4.09
C CYS A 141 -16.86 3.56 -4.65
N ALA A 142 -15.74 2.84 -4.55
CA ALA A 142 -14.45 3.28 -5.06
C ALA A 142 -14.47 3.49 -6.57
N ARG A 143 -15.04 2.55 -7.34
CA ARG A 143 -15.19 2.68 -8.80
C ARG A 143 -16.05 3.88 -9.17
N LEU A 144 -17.16 4.12 -8.46
CA LEU A 144 -18.04 5.27 -8.67
C LEU A 144 -17.33 6.60 -8.34
N ALA A 145 -16.59 6.65 -7.23
CA ALA A 145 -15.82 7.82 -6.84
C ALA A 145 -14.73 8.15 -7.87
N LEU A 146 -13.94 7.16 -8.30
CA LEU A 146 -12.92 7.33 -9.33
C LEU A 146 -13.52 7.81 -10.65
N ALA A 147 -14.64 7.23 -11.09
CA ALA A 147 -15.34 7.65 -12.31
C ALA A 147 -15.85 9.10 -12.23
N ALA A 148 -16.23 9.56 -11.03
CA ALA A 148 -16.69 10.91 -10.78
C ALA A 148 -15.56 11.91 -10.43
N GLY A 149 -14.30 11.46 -10.39
CA GLY A 149 -13.14 12.29 -10.07
C GLY A 149 -13.02 12.65 -8.58
N HIS A 150 -13.64 11.87 -7.69
CA HIS A 150 -13.51 12.01 -6.25
C HIS A 150 -12.44 11.07 -5.69
N LYS A 151 -11.85 11.47 -4.56
CA LYS A 151 -11.15 10.54 -3.68
C LYS A 151 -12.12 9.82 -2.74
N PHE A 152 -11.78 8.61 -2.33
CA PHE A 152 -12.64 7.77 -1.50
C PHE A 152 -11.85 7.02 -0.43
N CYS A 153 -12.40 6.92 0.78
CA CYS A 153 -11.92 6.03 1.80
C CYS A 153 -13.05 5.32 2.53
N GLY A 154 -12.76 4.14 3.06
CA GLY A 154 -13.72 3.37 3.83
C GLY A 154 -13.22 1.95 4.15
N PRO A 155 -14.02 1.19 4.90
CA PRO A 155 -15.15 1.68 5.68
C PRO A 155 -14.62 2.31 7.00
N GLY A 156 -15.39 3.18 7.66
CA GLY A 156 -15.08 3.61 9.03
C GLY A 156 -15.40 2.45 9.99
N TRP A 157 -14.42 1.61 10.29
CA TRP A 157 -14.63 0.44 11.15
C TRP A 157 -14.62 0.81 12.64
N ALA A 158 -15.65 0.42 13.39
CA ALA A 158 -15.68 0.62 14.84
C ALA A 158 -14.48 -0.05 15.52
N THR A 159 -14.04 0.48 16.65
CA THR A 159 -12.93 -0.13 17.41
C THR A 159 -13.23 -1.57 17.81
N GLY A 160 -12.21 -2.43 17.67
CA GLY A 160 -12.32 -3.87 17.84
C GLY A 160 -13.01 -4.60 16.67
N THR A 161 -13.44 -3.89 15.62
CA THR A 161 -14.06 -4.47 14.40
C THR A 161 -13.41 -3.97 13.11
N PRO A 162 -13.27 -4.78 12.05
CA PRO A 162 -13.80 -6.11 11.97
C PRO A 162 -12.86 -7.09 12.70
N GLU A 163 -13.33 -8.33 12.81
CA GLU A 163 -12.44 -9.45 13.11
C GLU A 163 -11.38 -9.56 12.00
N GLU A 164 -10.20 -10.11 12.31
CA GLU A 164 -9.05 -10.15 11.38
C GLU A 164 -9.39 -10.83 10.04
N ASP A 165 -10.27 -11.83 10.05
CA ASP A 165 -10.66 -12.63 8.89
C ASP A 165 -11.55 -11.87 7.89
N ALA A 166 -12.24 -10.80 8.31
CA ALA A 166 -13.03 -9.98 7.40
C ALA A 166 -12.17 -9.33 6.31
N TRP A 167 -10.95 -8.93 6.64
CA TRP A 167 -9.99 -8.37 5.68
C TRP A 167 -9.54 -9.40 4.63
N GLU A 168 -9.66 -10.70 4.92
CA GLU A 168 -9.27 -11.78 4.01
C GLU A 168 -10.41 -12.25 3.10
N THR A 169 -11.59 -11.63 3.19
CA THR A 169 -12.71 -11.91 2.29
C THR A 169 -12.44 -11.45 0.86
N GLU A 170 -13.11 -12.07 -0.12
CA GLU A 170 -12.88 -11.76 -1.55
C GLU A 170 -13.17 -10.28 -1.85
N GLY A 171 -14.26 -9.73 -1.30
CA GLY A 171 -14.63 -8.34 -1.47
C GLY A 171 -13.58 -7.37 -0.90
N PHE A 172 -13.02 -7.65 0.29
CA PHE A 172 -11.99 -6.79 0.87
C PHE A 172 -10.68 -6.90 0.12
N LEU A 173 -10.25 -8.10 -0.26
CA LEU A 173 -9.04 -8.27 -1.06
C LEU A 173 -9.14 -7.53 -2.40
N GLU A 174 -10.32 -7.54 -3.05
CA GLU A 174 -10.55 -6.74 -4.27
C GLU A 174 -10.47 -5.22 -3.98
N TYR A 175 -11.05 -4.75 -2.88
CA TYR A 175 -10.96 -3.33 -2.49
C TYR A 175 -9.52 -2.90 -2.18
N LEU A 176 -8.74 -3.76 -1.51
CA LEU A 176 -7.34 -3.49 -1.20
C LEU A 176 -6.47 -3.47 -2.46
N SER A 177 -6.71 -4.37 -3.41
CA SER A 177 -6.07 -4.31 -4.73
C SER A 177 -6.44 -3.05 -5.51
N LEU A 178 -7.68 -2.55 -5.41
CA LEU A 178 -8.03 -1.25 -5.99
C LEU A 178 -7.25 -0.10 -5.31
N CYS A 179 -7.04 -0.16 -4.00
CA CYS A 179 -6.23 0.83 -3.29
C CYS A 179 -4.76 0.82 -3.78
N GLU A 180 -4.20 -0.36 -4.03
CA GLU A 180 -2.87 -0.53 -4.64
C GLU A 180 -2.80 0.08 -6.05
N ASP A 181 -3.82 -0.12 -6.89
CA ASP A 181 -3.88 0.46 -8.24
C ASP A 181 -4.06 1.99 -8.22
N HIS A 182 -4.62 2.54 -7.14
CA HIS A 182 -4.99 3.95 -7.01
C HIS A 182 -4.57 4.59 -5.66
N PRO A 183 -3.27 4.55 -5.30
CA PRO A 183 -2.80 4.84 -3.94
C PRO A 183 -2.93 6.30 -3.51
N ASN A 184 -3.15 7.20 -4.49
CA ASN A 184 -3.36 8.62 -4.27
C ASN A 184 -4.84 9.03 -4.26
N SER A 185 -5.76 8.11 -4.56
CA SER A 185 -7.18 8.39 -4.71
C SER A 185 -8.07 7.52 -3.82
N LEU A 186 -7.58 6.34 -3.43
CA LEU A 186 -8.27 5.41 -2.56
C LEU A 186 -7.48 5.17 -1.28
N ALA A 187 -8.18 5.00 -0.16
CA ALA A 187 -7.58 4.74 1.15
C ALA A 187 -8.50 3.88 2.03
N VAL A 188 -7.93 3.28 3.06
CA VAL A 188 -8.71 2.57 4.10
C VAL A 188 -8.91 3.48 5.30
N SER A 189 -10.10 3.42 5.89
CA SER A 189 -10.41 4.11 7.14
C SER A 189 -10.53 3.12 8.30
N ILE A 190 -10.10 3.50 9.51
CA ILE A 190 -10.17 2.67 10.73
C ILE A 190 -10.43 3.58 11.93
N HIS A 191 -11.24 3.12 12.91
CA HIS A 191 -11.37 3.78 14.20
C HIS A 191 -10.59 3.02 15.27
N GLU A 192 -9.83 3.75 16.09
CA GLU A 192 -8.97 3.19 17.13
C GLU A 192 -9.16 3.92 18.47
N TYR A 193 -9.87 3.26 19.38
CA TYR A 193 -10.14 3.67 20.74
C TYR A 193 -9.51 2.66 21.71
N SER A 194 -8.87 3.13 22.77
CA SER A 194 -8.33 2.21 23.78
C SER A 194 -9.41 1.64 24.71
N LEU A 195 -10.60 2.26 24.75
CA LEU A 195 -11.69 1.93 25.66
C LEU A 195 -11.25 1.99 27.14
N ASP A 196 -10.26 2.84 27.41
CA ASP A 196 -9.66 3.11 28.72
C ASP A 196 -9.09 4.54 28.70
N MET A 197 -8.70 5.09 29.85
CA MET A 197 -8.04 6.41 29.97
C MET A 197 -6.54 6.36 29.66
N GLU A 198 -5.99 5.15 29.45
CA GLU A 198 -4.67 4.91 28.87
C GLU A 198 -4.84 4.42 27.44
N LEU A 199 -4.05 4.93 26.49
CA LEU A 199 -4.13 4.53 25.08
C LEU A 199 -3.66 3.09 24.83
N HIS A 200 -2.81 2.55 25.71
CA HIS A 200 -2.15 1.25 25.54
C HIS A 200 -1.44 1.14 24.18
N THR A 201 -0.49 2.04 23.95
CA THR A 201 0.26 2.19 22.69
C THR A 201 0.67 0.83 22.09
N GLY A 202 0.27 0.60 20.84
CA GLY A 202 0.59 -0.63 20.10
C GLY A 202 -0.17 -1.89 20.53
N ASN A 203 -1.23 -1.78 21.33
CA ASN A 203 -2.18 -2.87 21.53
C ASN A 203 -2.98 -3.13 20.25
N THR A 204 -2.44 -4.01 19.40
CA THR A 204 -2.94 -4.28 18.04
C THR A 204 -4.38 -4.79 17.97
N ASN A 205 -5.01 -5.17 19.08
CA ASN A 205 -6.45 -5.49 19.09
C ASN A 205 -7.36 -4.24 19.09
N LEU A 206 -6.82 -3.09 19.50
CA LEU A 206 -7.52 -1.81 19.64
C LEU A 206 -6.71 -0.71 18.95
N VAL A 207 -5.75 -0.11 19.65
CA VAL A 207 -4.88 0.97 19.17
C VAL A 207 -3.59 0.40 18.60
N GLY A 208 -3.40 0.52 17.28
CA GLY A 208 -2.34 -0.09 16.49
C GLY A 208 -2.84 -1.20 15.55
N ARG A 209 -4.15 -1.45 15.52
CA ARG A 209 -4.76 -2.57 14.77
C ARG A 209 -4.60 -2.53 13.26
N VAL A 210 -4.24 -1.38 12.71
CA VAL A 210 -3.81 -1.25 11.30
C VAL A 210 -2.76 -2.29 10.90
N VAL A 211 -1.96 -2.81 11.84
CA VAL A 211 -0.99 -3.88 11.53
C VAL A 211 -1.66 -5.16 11.04
N HIS A 212 -2.86 -5.51 11.50
CA HIS A 212 -3.57 -6.70 11.01
C HIS A 212 -3.97 -6.55 9.54
N LEU A 213 -4.44 -5.36 9.15
CA LEU A 213 -4.68 -5.02 7.75
C LEU A 213 -3.38 -5.11 6.93
N ASN A 214 -2.28 -4.54 7.45
CA ASN A 214 -0.98 -4.58 6.77
C ASN A 214 -0.47 -6.02 6.61
N GLU A 215 -0.65 -6.87 7.61
CA GLU A 215 -0.29 -8.28 7.54
C GLU A 215 -1.14 -9.04 6.51
N VAL A 216 -2.44 -8.72 6.38
CA VAL A 216 -3.30 -9.30 5.33
C VAL A 216 -2.82 -8.87 3.95
N CYS A 217 -2.50 -7.59 3.76
CA CYS A 217 -1.93 -7.07 2.51
C CYS A 217 -0.61 -7.80 2.20
N ASP A 218 0.29 -7.90 3.19
CA ASP A 218 1.54 -8.59 3.06
C ASP A 218 1.32 -10.06 2.68
N ARG A 219 0.47 -10.82 3.39
CA ARG A 219 0.18 -12.24 3.12
C ARG A 219 -0.34 -12.45 1.70
N ASN A 220 -1.12 -11.51 1.20
CA ASN A 220 -1.70 -11.57 -0.14
C ASN A 220 -0.84 -10.90 -1.21
N GLY A 221 0.31 -10.30 -0.89
CA GLY A 221 1.13 -9.57 -1.87
C GLY A 221 0.36 -8.42 -2.50
N ILE A 222 -0.29 -7.61 -1.67
CA ILE A 222 -0.93 -6.34 -2.03
C ILE A 222 -0.10 -5.24 -1.35
N GLU A 223 0.27 -4.19 -2.07
CA GLU A 223 0.90 -3.02 -1.44
C GLU A 223 0.00 -2.45 -0.33
N ARG A 224 0.60 -2.13 0.83
CA ARG A 224 -0.15 -1.62 1.97
C ARG A 224 -0.82 -0.29 1.59
N PRO A 225 -2.16 -0.16 1.70
CA PRO A 225 -2.85 1.02 1.25
C PRO A 225 -2.56 2.22 2.15
N THR A 226 -2.83 3.43 1.65
CA THR A 226 -2.96 4.61 2.52
C THR A 226 -4.03 4.33 3.57
N VAL A 227 -3.71 4.56 4.85
CA VAL A 227 -4.65 4.39 5.96
C VAL A 227 -4.89 5.73 6.67
N PHE A 228 -6.15 5.99 7.00
CA PHE A 228 -6.56 7.05 7.89
C PHE A 228 -7.16 6.46 9.16
N ILE A 229 -6.63 6.88 10.31
CA ILE A 229 -7.29 6.64 11.58
C ILE A 229 -8.29 7.77 11.77
N SER A 230 -9.48 7.59 11.20
CA SER A 230 -10.45 8.66 11.06
C SER A 230 -11.19 8.96 12.37
N GLU A 231 -11.07 8.09 13.37
CA GLU A 231 -11.44 8.34 14.76
C GLU A 231 -10.40 7.70 15.68
N PHE A 232 -9.85 8.48 16.61
CA PHE A 232 -8.77 8.06 17.49
C PHE A 232 -8.98 8.58 18.91
N GLY A 233 -8.83 7.73 19.94
CA GLY A 233 -8.85 8.22 21.31
C GLY A 233 -9.03 7.15 22.38
N TRP A 234 -9.79 7.50 23.40
CA TRP A 234 -9.94 6.75 24.64
C TRP A 234 -11.32 6.11 24.71
N HIS A 235 -12.31 6.85 25.21
CA HIS A 235 -13.73 6.49 25.16
C HIS A 235 -14.49 7.41 24.20
N SER A 236 -15.70 7.00 23.82
CA SER A 236 -16.58 7.82 22.98
C SER A 236 -17.09 9.08 23.68
N THR A 237 -17.15 9.10 25.02
CA THR A 237 -17.70 10.21 25.83
C THR A 237 -16.72 10.82 26.82
N GLU A 238 -15.52 10.24 26.96
CA GLU A 238 -14.54 10.64 27.97
C GLU A 238 -13.11 10.53 27.41
N ALA A 239 -12.25 11.47 27.82
CA ALA A 239 -10.85 11.52 27.46
C ALA A 239 -10.03 12.14 28.63
N PRO A 240 -8.75 11.78 28.81
CA PRO A 240 -7.92 12.29 29.89
C PRO A 240 -7.61 13.79 29.74
N ALA A 241 -7.10 14.41 30.79
CA ALA A 241 -6.63 15.80 30.67
C ALA A 241 -5.39 15.88 29.74
N ALA A 242 -5.11 17.07 29.20
CA ALA A 242 -4.08 17.28 28.18
C ALA A 242 -2.67 16.82 28.60
N ASP A 243 -2.34 16.93 29.90
CA ASP A 243 -1.06 16.53 30.47
C ASP A 243 -0.83 15.02 30.44
N GLN A 244 -1.91 14.22 30.41
CA GLN A 244 -1.87 12.78 30.22
C GLN A 244 -2.10 12.39 28.75
N ALA A 245 -3.05 13.05 28.07
CA ALA A 245 -3.43 12.76 26.70
C ALA A 245 -2.30 13.00 25.67
N VAL A 246 -1.66 14.17 25.73
CA VAL A 246 -0.68 14.60 24.73
C VAL A 246 0.55 13.68 24.69
N PRO A 247 1.18 13.29 25.81
CA PRO A 247 2.28 12.32 25.78
C PRO A 247 1.90 10.99 25.13
N GLN A 248 0.70 10.45 25.43
CA GLN A 248 0.23 9.20 24.86
C GLN A 248 -0.02 9.32 23.34
N ILE A 249 -0.57 10.46 22.87
CA ILE A 249 -0.71 10.73 21.42
C ILE A 249 0.65 10.71 20.74
N ILE A 250 1.66 11.40 21.30
CA ILE A 250 3.01 11.45 20.72
C ILE A 250 3.64 10.07 20.65
N GLU A 251 3.52 9.29 21.73
CA GLU A 251 4.02 7.91 21.79
C GLU A 251 3.37 7.04 20.69
N GLN A 252 2.06 7.14 20.51
CA GLN A 252 1.36 6.39 19.47
C GLN A 252 1.73 6.85 18.06
N MET A 253 1.97 8.16 17.83
CA MET A 253 2.45 8.63 16.52
C MET A 253 3.83 8.08 16.18
N GLN A 254 4.73 8.00 17.18
CA GLN A 254 6.04 7.36 17.01
C GLN A 254 5.89 5.88 16.68
N TRP A 255 4.97 5.20 17.37
CA TRP A 255 4.68 3.80 17.09
C TRP A 255 4.18 3.57 15.66
N TYR A 256 3.28 4.41 15.15
CA TYR A 256 2.82 4.33 13.75
C TYR A 256 3.95 4.56 12.74
N LEU A 257 4.83 5.53 12.98
CA LEU A 257 5.98 5.76 12.09
C LEU A 257 6.89 4.52 11.98
N GLU A 258 7.03 3.76 13.06
CA GLU A 258 7.86 2.55 13.10
C GLU A 258 7.14 1.32 12.54
N HIS A 259 5.85 1.12 12.86
CA HIS A 259 5.15 -0.15 12.61
C HIS A 259 4.11 -0.08 11.49
N ALA A 260 3.58 1.10 11.18
CA ALA A 260 2.53 1.32 10.19
C ALA A 260 2.75 2.62 9.39
N PRO A 261 3.87 2.74 8.64
CA PRO A 261 4.24 3.98 7.94
C PRO A 261 3.26 4.39 6.83
N ASN A 262 2.31 3.51 6.48
CA ASN A 262 1.21 3.77 5.57
C ASN A 262 0.02 4.50 6.22
N VAL A 263 0.04 4.72 7.54
CA VAL A 263 -0.87 5.66 8.21
C VAL A 263 -0.47 7.09 7.83
N ARG A 264 -1.41 7.84 7.25
CA ARG A 264 -1.16 9.19 6.74
C ARG A 264 -1.89 10.29 7.52
N GLY A 265 -2.89 9.92 8.32
CA GLY A 265 -3.73 10.86 9.05
C GLY A 265 -4.38 10.23 10.28
N VAL A 266 -4.47 10.99 11.36
CA VAL A 266 -5.13 10.61 12.61
C VAL A 266 -6.04 11.74 13.08
N ALA A 267 -7.33 11.47 13.30
CA ALA A 267 -8.31 12.43 13.81
C ALA A 267 -8.70 12.08 15.25
N ILE A 268 -8.33 12.93 16.20
CA ILE A 268 -8.63 12.77 17.62
C ILE A 268 -10.14 12.99 17.85
N TRP A 269 -10.78 12.02 18.49
CA TRP A 269 -12.19 12.06 18.88
C TRP A 269 -12.38 12.81 20.21
N ALA A 270 -13.27 13.77 20.33
CA ALA A 270 -13.95 14.51 19.26
C ALA A 270 -14.25 15.94 19.68
N LEU A 271 -14.41 16.83 18.70
CA LEU A 271 -14.87 18.21 18.91
C LEU A 271 -16.39 18.35 18.74
N ASP A 272 -17.10 17.25 18.53
CA ASP A 272 -18.54 17.21 18.29
C ASP A 272 -19.35 17.75 19.50
N LYS A 273 -20.22 18.74 19.27
CA LYS A 273 -21.18 19.26 20.26
C LYS A 273 -22.52 18.52 20.13
N SER A 274 -22.51 17.22 20.40
CA SER A 274 -23.74 16.43 20.52
C SER A 274 -24.02 16.13 21.99
N SER A 275 -25.29 16.17 22.39
CA SER A 275 -25.71 15.68 23.71
C SER A 275 -25.44 14.20 23.93
N GLU A 276 -25.25 13.44 22.85
CA GLU A 276 -24.95 12.00 22.88
C GLU A 276 -23.53 11.71 23.42
N TRP A 277 -22.60 12.65 23.21
CA TRP A 277 -21.18 12.47 23.54
C TRP A 277 -20.75 13.20 24.82
N GLY A 278 -21.70 13.85 25.50
CA GLY A 278 -21.42 14.65 26.69
C GLY A 278 -20.50 15.85 26.42
N ASP A 279 -19.59 16.11 27.36
CA ASP A 279 -18.70 17.28 27.33
C ASP A 279 -17.28 16.97 26.82
N ILE A 280 -17.06 15.81 26.16
CA ILE A 280 -15.75 15.40 25.66
C ILE A 280 -15.07 16.47 24.79
N HIS A 281 -15.87 17.20 24.00
CA HIS A 281 -15.40 18.30 23.15
C HIS A 281 -14.64 19.38 23.92
N GLN A 282 -15.01 19.67 25.17
CA GLN A 282 -14.32 20.66 26.00
C GLN A 282 -12.92 20.20 26.38
N THR A 283 -12.80 18.91 26.75
CA THR A 283 -11.52 18.30 27.09
C THR A 283 -10.61 18.23 25.86
N VAL A 284 -11.14 17.75 24.73
CA VAL A 284 -10.38 17.55 23.49
C VAL A 284 -9.98 18.88 22.85
N ASN A 285 -10.83 19.91 22.90
CA ASN A 285 -10.47 21.26 22.47
C ASN A 285 -9.24 21.77 23.24
N GLY A 286 -9.15 21.47 24.55
CA GLY A 286 -8.01 21.79 25.39
C GLY A 286 -6.68 21.15 24.98
N TYR A 287 -6.67 20.20 24.04
CA TYR A 287 -5.44 19.58 23.55
C TYR A 287 -4.72 20.40 22.48
N MET A 288 -5.41 21.28 21.75
CA MET A 288 -4.87 21.92 20.54
C MET A 288 -3.50 22.57 20.76
N GLU A 289 -3.41 23.54 21.69
CA GLU A 289 -2.14 24.23 21.99
C GLU A 289 -1.04 23.29 22.52
N PRO A 290 -1.25 22.47 23.58
CA PRO A 290 -0.21 21.61 24.10
C PRO A 290 0.22 20.53 23.11
N LEU A 291 -0.70 20.01 22.29
CA LEU A 291 -0.40 19.02 21.26
C LEU A 291 0.45 19.61 20.14
N ALA A 292 0.08 20.78 19.59
CA ALA A 292 0.92 21.44 18.58
C ALA A 292 2.32 21.74 19.13
N SER A 293 2.40 22.20 20.38
CA SER A 293 3.68 22.44 21.05
C SER A 293 4.52 21.17 21.18
N ALA A 294 3.90 20.05 21.58
CA ALA A 294 4.56 18.76 21.71
C ALA A 294 5.03 18.19 20.36
N ILE A 295 4.19 18.30 19.31
CA ILE A 295 4.55 17.88 17.95
C ILE A 295 5.76 18.67 17.46
N ASN A 296 5.73 20.01 17.58
CA ASN A 296 6.82 20.89 17.15
C ASN A 296 8.12 20.67 17.95
N ALA A 297 8.02 20.21 19.20
CA ALA A 297 9.18 19.94 20.06
C ALA A 297 9.78 18.54 19.89
N THR A 298 9.06 17.63 19.25
CA THR A 298 9.48 16.23 19.07
C THR A 298 10.38 16.11 17.85
N ASP A 299 11.50 15.39 17.98
CA ASP A 299 12.33 15.00 16.84
C ASP A 299 11.71 13.77 16.17
N TRP A 300 11.19 13.96 14.96
CA TRP A 300 10.51 12.93 14.17
C TRP A 300 11.43 12.21 13.18
N SER A 301 12.74 12.44 13.25
CA SER A 301 13.68 11.69 12.41
C SER A 301 13.56 10.19 12.68
N GLU A 302 13.48 9.40 11.60
CA GLU A 302 13.37 7.94 11.66
C GLU A 302 14.40 7.38 12.65
N GLN A 303 13.93 6.61 13.63
CA GLN A 303 14.82 5.86 14.50
C GLN A 303 15.74 5.01 13.62
N LYS A 304 17.05 5.15 13.87
CA LYS A 304 18.11 4.52 13.09
C LYS A 304 17.80 3.03 12.89
N VAL A 305 17.52 2.66 11.65
CA VAL A 305 17.72 1.29 11.17
C VAL A 305 19.10 0.84 11.67
N PRO A 306 19.23 -0.36 12.27
CA PRO A 306 20.52 -0.89 12.69
C PRO A 306 21.52 -0.73 11.54
N PRO A 307 22.78 -0.34 11.81
CA PRO A 307 23.76 -0.21 10.74
C PRO A 307 23.79 -1.51 9.93
N PRO A 308 23.89 -1.42 8.58
CA PRO A 308 24.02 -2.59 7.75
C PRO A 308 25.09 -3.50 8.31
N VAL A 309 24.83 -4.81 8.31
CA VAL A 309 25.87 -5.82 8.57
C VAL A 309 27.07 -5.45 7.71
N GLU A 310 28.24 -5.24 8.33
CA GLU A 310 29.45 -4.89 7.58
C GLU A 310 29.61 -5.89 6.43
N PRO A 311 29.64 -5.43 5.17
CA PRO A 311 29.82 -6.35 4.06
C PRO A 311 31.18 -7.04 4.23
N PRO A 312 31.31 -8.31 3.78
CA PRO A 312 32.55 -9.04 3.92
C PRO A 312 33.72 -8.26 3.32
N ASP A 313 34.91 -8.47 3.88
CA ASP A 313 36.12 -7.69 3.61
C ASP A 313 36.53 -7.77 2.11
N TYR A 314 35.99 -6.87 1.28
CA TYR A 314 36.30 -6.76 -0.14
C TYR A 314 37.46 -5.80 -0.36
N THR A 315 38.46 -6.19 -1.16
CA THR A 315 39.62 -5.32 -1.46
C THR A 315 39.23 -4.11 -2.33
N SER A 316 38.23 -4.24 -3.22
CA SER A 316 37.62 -3.14 -3.98
C SER A 316 36.23 -3.53 -4.52
N VAL A 317 35.23 -2.66 -4.34
CA VAL A 317 33.89 -2.77 -4.95
C VAL A 317 33.72 -1.59 -5.90
N ILE A 318 33.39 -1.88 -7.16
CA ILE A 318 33.26 -0.86 -8.20
C ILE A 318 31.82 -0.84 -8.69
N MET A 319 31.17 0.31 -8.54
CA MET A 319 29.80 0.53 -9.00
C MET A 319 29.84 1.04 -10.44
N LEU A 320 29.39 0.22 -11.38
CA LEU A 320 29.27 0.58 -12.79
C LEU A 320 27.83 1.00 -13.09
N TRP A 321 27.65 2.26 -13.52
CA TRP A 321 26.35 2.76 -13.96
C TRP A 321 26.25 2.87 -15.50
N PRO A 322 25.04 2.94 -16.07
CA PRO A 322 24.85 3.06 -17.52
C PRO A 322 25.49 4.31 -18.14
N GLN A 323 26.04 4.18 -19.35
CA GLN A 323 26.65 5.32 -20.02
C GLN A 323 25.61 6.43 -20.24
N LYS A 324 26.08 7.69 -20.38
CA LYS A 324 25.23 8.89 -20.56
C LYS A 324 24.11 8.73 -21.59
N ARG A 325 24.33 7.94 -22.65
CA ARG A 325 23.34 7.68 -23.71
C ARG A 325 22.17 6.79 -23.28
N ASP A 326 22.35 5.98 -22.24
CA ASP A 326 21.40 4.98 -21.77
C ASP A 326 20.82 5.32 -20.38
N ILE A 327 21.35 6.35 -19.69
CA ILE A 327 20.95 6.75 -18.33
C ILE A 327 20.23 8.10 -18.33
N THR A 328 19.21 8.25 -17.47
CA THR A 328 18.62 9.56 -17.17
C THR A 328 19.32 10.22 -15.98
N PHE A 329 19.15 11.53 -15.80
CA PHE A 329 19.70 12.22 -14.62
C PHE A 329 19.08 11.70 -13.31
N ALA A 330 17.79 11.35 -13.31
CA ALA A 330 17.11 10.77 -12.14
C ALA A 330 17.71 9.40 -11.77
N MET A 331 17.83 8.49 -12.75
CA MET A 331 18.45 7.18 -12.54
C MET A 331 19.89 7.29 -12.03
N TYR A 332 20.65 8.25 -12.55
CA TYR A 332 22.01 8.51 -12.05
C TYR A 332 22.01 8.88 -10.56
N ILE A 333 21.13 9.78 -10.13
CA ILE A 333 21.00 10.19 -8.73
C ILE A 333 20.58 9.01 -7.84
N GLU A 334 19.62 8.21 -8.29
CA GLU A 334 19.16 7.03 -7.54
C GLU A 334 20.25 5.96 -7.39
N ILE A 335 20.97 5.65 -8.48
CA ILE A 335 22.11 4.71 -8.43
C ILE A 335 23.22 5.26 -7.52
N CYS A 336 23.50 6.57 -7.57
CA CYS A 336 24.46 7.21 -6.67
C CYS A 336 24.03 7.11 -5.20
N THR A 337 22.74 7.26 -4.94
CA THR A 337 22.17 7.22 -3.59
C THR A 337 22.22 5.80 -3.03
N ALA A 338 21.79 4.80 -3.81
CA ALA A 338 21.89 3.38 -3.43
C ALA A 338 23.34 2.96 -3.19
N ALA A 339 24.25 3.31 -4.11
CA ALA A 339 25.67 3.02 -3.98
C ALA A 339 26.32 3.67 -2.74
N TRP A 340 25.92 4.90 -2.41
CA TRP A 340 26.40 5.61 -1.24
C TRP A 340 25.90 4.96 0.06
N ASN A 341 24.61 4.67 0.13
CA ASN A 341 23.97 4.14 1.35
C ASN A 341 24.43 2.72 1.69
N GLU A 342 24.64 1.86 0.68
CA GLU A 342 24.97 0.46 0.92
C GLU A 342 26.46 0.20 1.13
N TYR A 343 27.33 0.91 0.40
CA TYR A 343 28.76 0.58 0.36
C TYR A 343 29.69 1.77 0.61
N GLY A 344 29.29 3.00 0.24
CA GLY A 344 30.16 4.18 0.32
C GLY A 344 31.45 4.01 -0.51
N ARG A 345 31.35 3.50 -1.75
CA ARG A 345 32.49 3.06 -2.58
C ARG A 345 32.64 3.83 -3.91
N THR A 346 33.72 3.52 -4.62
CA THR A 346 34.10 4.12 -5.91
C THR A 346 33.17 3.72 -7.04
N MET A 347 33.00 4.65 -7.98
CA MET A 347 31.82 4.73 -8.82
C MET A 347 32.26 5.20 -10.23
N THR A 348 31.84 4.52 -11.31
CA THR A 348 32.28 4.82 -12.68
C THR A 348 31.19 4.54 -13.74
N ALA A 349 31.22 5.28 -14.86
CA ALA A 349 30.40 5.02 -16.05
C ALA A 349 31.13 4.19 -17.12
N SER A 350 32.44 4.02 -16.95
CA SER A 350 33.33 3.45 -17.95
C SER A 350 33.68 2.02 -17.55
N HIS A 351 33.36 1.07 -18.42
CA HIS A 351 33.79 -0.32 -18.26
C HIS A 351 35.31 -0.42 -18.33
N ASP A 352 36.00 0.40 -19.14
CA ASP A 352 37.47 0.45 -19.16
C ASP A 352 38.03 0.87 -17.79
N ASN A 353 37.44 1.88 -17.14
CA ASN A 353 37.85 2.29 -15.81
C ASN A 353 37.54 1.20 -14.77
N ALA A 354 36.38 0.55 -14.88
CA ALA A 354 36.02 -0.56 -14.00
C ALA A 354 37.02 -1.71 -14.15
N MET A 355 37.40 -2.06 -15.39
CA MET A 355 38.41 -3.07 -15.69
C MET A 355 39.78 -2.69 -15.13
N VAL A 356 40.25 -1.45 -15.34
CA VAL A 356 41.52 -0.97 -14.76
C VAL A 356 41.48 -1.06 -13.24
N MET A 357 40.38 -0.65 -12.61
CA MET A 357 40.23 -0.71 -11.15
C MET A 357 40.22 -2.14 -10.62
N VAL A 358 39.65 -3.11 -11.34
CA VAL A 358 39.68 -4.54 -10.96
C VAL A 358 41.05 -5.17 -11.24
N LEU A 359 41.63 -4.92 -12.41
CA LEU A 359 42.84 -5.59 -12.90
C LEU A 359 44.13 -5.01 -12.30
N ASP A 360 44.25 -3.68 -12.17
CA ASP A 360 45.42 -3.03 -11.58
C ASP A 360 45.33 -2.93 -10.05
N GLY A 361 44.12 -3.04 -9.48
CA GLY A 361 43.84 -3.01 -8.03
C GLY A 361 44.11 -4.32 -7.28
N GLY A 362 44.37 -5.43 -7.98
CA GLY A 362 45.11 -6.57 -7.45
C GLY A 362 44.43 -7.43 -6.38
N SER A 363 43.19 -7.89 -6.57
CA SER A 363 42.69 -9.04 -5.81
C SER A 363 41.66 -9.88 -6.57
N LYS A 364 41.74 -11.21 -6.40
CA LYS A 364 40.70 -12.19 -6.81
C LYS A 364 39.38 -12.00 -6.05
N THR A 365 39.31 -11.07 -5.09
CA THR A 365 38.13 -10.73 -4.29
C THR A 365 37.47 -9.41 -4.70
N SER A 366 38.02 -8.69 -5.67
CA SER A 366 37.38 -7.48 -6.23
C SER A 366 36.16 -7.86 -7.09
N HIS A 367 35.10 -7.05 -7.03
CA HIS A 367 33.81 -7.35 -7.68
C HIS A 367 33.17 -6.07 -8.27
N VAL A 368 32.51 -6.20 -9.42
CA VAL A 368 31.79 -5.10 -10.09
C VAL A 368 30.27 -5.23 -9.88
N ILE A 369 29.62 -4.17 -9.40
CA ILE A 369 28.15 -4.10 -9.36
C ILE A 369 27.68 -3.32 -10.58
N VAL A 370 26.94 -3.99 -11.46
CA VAL A 370 26.45 -3.48 -12.74
C VAL A 370 24.99 -3.06 -12.58
N TRP A 371 24.72 -1.76 -12.67
CA TRP A 371 23.37 -1.22 -12.51
C TRP A 371 22.61 -1.16 -13.83
N GLU A 372 21.35 -1.57 -13.82
CA GLU A 372 20.45 -1.66 -14.96
C GLU A 372 20.97 -2.58 -16.08
N PRO A 373 21.14 -3.90 -15.79
CA PRO A 373 21.72 -4.87 -16.73
C PRO A 373 20.97 -4.98 -18.06
N GLN A 374 19.70 -4.58 -18.09
CA GLN A 374 18.87 -4.57 -19.29
C GLN A 374 19.29 -3.52 -20.32
N LEU A 375 20.01 -2.47 -19.91
CA LEU A 375 20.40 -1.36 -20.78
C LEU A 375 21.56 -1.72 -21.72
N PRO A 376 21.62 -1.14 -22.94
CA PRO A 376 22.60 -1.52 -23.95
C PRO A 376 24.06 -1.41 -23.52
N SER A 377 24.48 -0.31 -22.85
CA SER A 377 25.85 -0.18 -22.34
C SER A 377 26.21 -1.21 -21.27
N GLN A 378 25.23 -1.67 -20.50
CA GLN A 378 25.45 -2.63 -19.42
C GLN A 378 25.53 -4.05 -19.95
N LYS A 379 24.67 -4.41 -20.92
CA LYS A 379 24.82 -5.66 -21.69
C LYS A 379 26.20 -5.77 -22.34
N ALA A 380 26.71 -4.68 -22.91
CA ALA A 380 28.05 -4.65 -23.49
C ALA A 380 29.16 -4.83 -22.44
N ALA A 381 29.02 -4.20 -21.27
CA ALA A 381 29.97 -4.34 -20.16
C ALA A 381 29.98 -5.77 -19.58
N ILE A 382 28.79 -6.36 -19.36
CA ILE A 382 28.64 -7.74 -18.87
C ILE A 382 29.32 -8.72 -19.82
N ALA A 383 29.10 -8.61 -21.13
CA ALA A 383 29.74 -9.49 -22.11
C ALA A 383 31.29 -9.40 -22.06
N ILE A 384 31.84 -8.22 -21.75
CA ILE A 384 33.28 -8.05 -21.53
C ILE A 384 33.70 -8.71 -20.22
N PHE A 385 32.97 -8.51 -19.13
CA PHE A 385 33.27 -9.11 -17.83
C PHE A 385 33.23 -10.63 -17.86
N GLU A 386 32.22 -11.22 -18.50
CA GLU A 386 32.12 -12.67 -18.72
C GLU A 386 33.32 -13.21 -19.51
N LYS A 387 33.69 -12.53 -20.60
CA LYS A 387 34.83 -12.92 -21.45
C LYS A 387 36.15 -12.88 -20.69
N GLU A 388 36.36 -11.87 -19.86
CA GLU A 388 37.60 -11.66 -19.11
C GLU A 388 37.58 -12.34 -17.73
N GLY A 389 36.51 -13.06 -17.38
CA GLY A 389 36.39 -13.81 -16.12
C GLY A 389 36.27 -12.92 -14.88
N ILE A 390 35.77 -11.70 -15.03
CA ILE A 390 35.57 -10.75 -13.93
C ILE A 390 34.30 -11.12 -13.17
N ARG A 391 34.38 -11.13 -11.83
CA ARG A 391 33.22 -11.37 -10.98
C ARG A 391 32.35 -10.11 -10.95
N TYR A 392 31.07 -10.27 -11.28
CA TYR A 392 30.10 -9.19 -11.24
C TYR A 392 28.77 -9.64 -10.66
N GLU A 393 27.97 -8.64 -10.28
CA GLU A 393 26.60 -8.75 -9.82
C GLU A 393 25.80 -7.72 -10.58
N VAL A 394 24.53 -8.01 -10.83
CA VAL A 394 23.62 -7.09 -11.50
C VAL A 394 22.60 -6.56 -10.50
N ARG A 395 22.25 -5.27 -10.65
CA ARG A 395 21.23 -4.59 -9.85
C ARG A 395 20.33 -3.77 -10.75
N SER A 396 19.08 -3.62 -10.36
CA SER A 396 18.14 -2.67 -10.97
C SER A 396 17.53 -1.82 -9.87
N LEU A 397 17.28 -0.54 -10.16
CA LEU A 397 16.63 0.40 -9.25
C LEU A 397 15.23 -0.07 -8.85
N ALA A 398 14.54 -0.76 -9.75
CA ALA A 398 13.24 -1.37 -9.50
C ALA A 398 13.31 -2.76 -8.80
N GLY A 399 14.50 -3.20 -8.36
CA GLY A 399 14.71 -4.55 -7.84
C GLY A 399 14.54 -5.63 -8.92
N SER A 400 14.15 -6.84 -8.52
CA SER A 400 13.68 -7.88 -9.44
C SER A 400 12.17 -7.80 -9.64
N ALA A 401 11.69 -8.15 -10.83
CA ALA A 401 10.26 -8.35 -11.10
C ALA A 401 9.66 -9.50 -10.27
N VAL A 402 10.49 -10.33 -9.63
CA VAL A 402 10.04 -11.41 -8.73
C VAL A 402 10.38 -11.16 -7.26
N ASP A 403 11.03 -10.04 -6.93
CA ASP A 403 11.35 -9.72 -5.54
C ASP A 403 10.07 -9.41 -4.76
N GLY A 404 9.86 -10.17 -3.67
CA GLY A 404 8.65 -10.07 -2.86
C GLY A 404 7.38 -10.55 -3.55
N LEU A 405 7.47 -11.10 -4.76
CA LEU A 405 6.32 -11.60 -5.52
C LEU A 405 5.67 -12.75 -4.76
N LYS A 406 4.38 -12.58 -4.40
CA LYS A 406 3.59 -13.62 -3.74
C LYS A 406 2.50 -14.10 -4.69
N LEU A 407 2.46 -15.41 -4.92
CA LEU A 407 1.37 -16.03 -5.67
C LEU A 407 0.11 -16.00 -4.81
N VAL A 408 -0.99 -15.48 -5.34
CA VAL A 408 -2.31 -15.63 -4.72
C VAL A 408 -2.86 -17.05 -4.90
N HIS A 409 -3.99 -17.30 -4.23
CA HIS A 409 -4.74 -18.53 -4.41
C HIS A 409 -5.21 -18.73 -5.85
N LEU A 410 -4.62 -19.73 -6.51
CA LEU A 410 -4.96 -20.15 -7.87
C LEU A 410 -6.36 -20.79 -7.96
N PHE A 411 -6.88 -21.31 -6.85
CA PHE A 411 -8.14 -22.05 -6.81
C PHE A 411 -8.98 -21.63 -5.62
N LYS A 412 -10.31 -21.70 -5.77
CA LYS A 412 -11.26 -21.49 -4.67
C LYS A 412 -11.18 -22.58 -3.58
N TYR A 413 -10.77 -23.79 -3.96
CA TYR A 413 -10.71 -24.95 -3.07
C TYR A 413 -9.32 -25.10 -2.45
N ARG A 414 -9.20 -25.87 -1.37
CA ARG A 414 -7.89 -26.25 -0.83
C ARG A 414 -7.12 -27.04 -1.88
N TYR A 415 -5.86 -26.67 -2.06
CA TYR A 415 -4.94 -27.33 -2.98
C TYR A 415 -3.62 -27.63 -2.28
N ARG A 416 -2.84 -28.53 -2.87
CA ARG A 416 -1.50 -28.88 -2.42
C ARG A 416 -0.51 -28.67 -3.54
N LEU A 417 0.71 -28.27 -3.17
CA LEU A 417 1.87 -28.35 -4.05
C LEU A 417 2.24 -29.83 -4.22
N THR A 418 2.11 -30.37 -5.43
CA THR A 418 2.49 -31.75 -5.74
C THR A 418 3.93 -31.85 -6.21
N SER A 419 4.44 -30.81 -6.86
CA SER A 419 5.85 -30.73 -7.27
C SER A 419 6.39 -29.30 -7.17
N PRO A 420 7.43 -29.04 -6.36
CA PRO A 420 8.02 -27.71 -6.25
C PRO A 420 8.88 -27.33 -7.46
N PHE A 421 9.20 -26.05 -7.56
CA PHE A 421 10.27 -25.53 -8.40
C PHE A 421 11.61 -26.18 -8.05
N ASN A 422 12.45 -26.44 -9.06
CA ASN A 422 13.70 -27.19 -8.94
C ASN A 422 13.55 -28.65 -8.45
N ALA A 423 12.34 -29.23 -8.44
CA ALA A 423 12.21 -30.67 -8.25
C ALA A 423 12.98 -31.42 -9.35
N PRO A 424 13.69 -32.52 -9.03
CA PRO A 424 14.38 -33.30 -10.05
C PRO A 424 13.44 -33.77 -11.17
N ARG A 425 13.84 -33.56 -12.43
CA ARG A 425 13.10 -33.96 -13.64
C ARG A 425 14.06 -34.51 -14.69
N ASP A 426 13.55 -35.26 -15.66
CA ASP A 426 14.35 -35.69 -16.81
C ASP A 426 14.34 -34.65 -17.94
N TYR A 427 14.40 -33.37 -17.58
CA TYR A 427 14.52 -32.25 -18.52
C TYR A 427 15.98 -32.00 -18.87
N GLY A 428 16.23 -31.13 -19.86
CA GLY A 428 17.59 -30.78 -20.30
C GLY A 428 18.44 -30.20 -19.16
N ASN A 429 17.84 -29.41 -18.27
CA ASN A 429 18.46 -28.82 -17.09
C ASN A 429 18.36 -29.70 -15.82
N LYS A 430 17.71 -30.87 -15.92
CA LYS A 430 17.41 -31.82 -14.83
C LYS A 430 16.51 -31.30 -13.70
N LEU A 431 15.84 -30.16 -13.88
CA LEU A 431 15.09 -29.48 -12.84
C LEU A 431 13.72 -29.02 -13.36
N HIS A 432 12.73 -29.01 -12.48
CA HIS A 432 11.42 -28.45 -12.76
C HIS A 432 11.47 -26.92 -12.84
N GLU A 433 10.96 -26.34 -13.93
CA GLU A 433 10.98 -24.89 -14.21
C GLU A 433 9.70 -24.17 -13.74
N GLY A 434 8.83 -24.85 -13.00
CA GLY A 434 7.57 -24.33 -12.47
C GLY A 434 7.18 -24.96 -11.14
N ALA A 435 5.90 -24.87 -10.78
CA ALA A 435 5.33 -25.52 -9.60
C ALA A 435 3.99 -26.18 -9.97
N ASP A 436 3.80 -27.43 -9.56
CA ASP A 436 2.61 -28.22 -9.87
C ASP A 436 1.66 -28.25 -8.66
N TYR A 437 0.37 -28.06 -8.91
CA TYR A 437 -0.65 -28.00 -7.87
C TYR A 437 -1.83 -28.93 -8.19
N ASP A 438 -2.41 -29.52 -7.14
CA ASP A 438 -3.56 -30.43 -7.23
C ASP A 438 -4.62 -30.05 -6.18
N ILE A 439 -5.89 -30.24 -6.50
CA ILE A 439 -7.02 -29.93 -5.61
C ILE A 439 -7.17 -31.04 -4.56
N ILE A 440 -7.14 -30.67 -3.28
CA ILE A 440 -7.32 -31.63 -2.19
C ILE A 440 -8.80 -32.04 -2.12
N GLY A 441 -9.08 -33.29 -2.48
CA GLY A 441 -10.39 -33.94 -2.32
C GLY A 441 -11.30 -33.93 -3.56
N GLY A 442 -10.82 -33.45 -4.71
CA GLY A 442 -11.56 -33.46 -5.97
C GLY A 442 -11.45 -34.78 -6.74
N GLN A 443 -12.41 -35.05 -7.63
CA GLN A 443 -12.41 -36.21 -8.52
C GLN A 443 -11.39 -36.02 -9.66
N VAL A 444 -11.01 -37.08 -10.36
CA VAL A 444 -10.31 -36.93 -11.65
C VAL A 444 -11.25 -36.13 -12.58
N ASP A 445 -10.74 -35.16 -13.35
CA ASP A 445 -11.54 -34.26 -14.22
C ASP A 445 -12.39 -33.23 -13.45
N ASN A 446 -11.74 -32.37 -12.65
CA ASN A 446 -12.43 -31.32 -11.90
C ASN A 446 -12.51 -30.03 -12.72
N VAL A 447 -13.73 -29.54 -12.98
CA VAL A 447 -14.07 -28.23 -13.57
C VAL A 447 -13.76 -27.03 -12.64
N VAL A 448 -12.71 -27.13 -11.83
CA VAL A 448 -12.33 -26.06 -10.89
C VAL A 448 -11.63 -24.96 -11.67
N HIS A 449 -12.15 -23.75 -11.56
CA HIS A 449 -11.56 -22.60 -12.23
C HIS A 449 -10.18 -22.26 -11.68
N VAL A 450 -9.23 -22.06 -12.59
CA VAL A 450 -7.94 -21.42 -12.32
C VAL A 450 -8.14 -19.91 -12.30
N ARG A 451 -7.75 -19.28 -11.20
CA ARG A 451 -7.78 -17.82 -11.01
C ARG A 451 -6.47 -17.19 -11.41
N CYS A 452 -6.53 -16.05 -12.10
CA CYS A 452 -5.37 -15.30 -12.52
C CYS A 452 -4.62 -14.73 -11.31
N PRO A 453 -3.35 -15.06 -11.08
CA PRO A 453 -2.67 -14.59 -9.89
C PRO A 453 -2.19 -13.13 -9.96
N PHE A 454 -2.10 -12.56 -11.16
CA PHE A 454 -1.64 -11.18 -11.38
C PHE A 454 -2.42 -10.53 -12.52
N SER A 455 -2.61 -9.21 -12.45
CA SER A 455 -3.20 -8.45 -13.55
C SER A 455 -2.21 -8.33 -14.70
N GLY A 456 -2.70 -8.39 -15.94
CA GLY A 456 -1.83 -8.37 -17.11
C GLY A 456 -2.56 -8.42 -18.44
N VAL A 457 -1.78 -8.68 -19.49
CA VAL A 457 -2.28 -8.91 -20.85
C VAL A 457 -1.88 -10.31 -21.27
N VAL A 458 -2.85 -11.11 -21.70
CA VAL A 458 -2.61 -12.44 -22.28
C VAL A 458 -1.77 -12.26 -23.55
N THR A 459 -0.55 -12.76 -23.55
CA THR A 459 0.38 -12.72 -24.69
C THR A 459 0.32 -13.98 -25.53
N ASP A 460 -0.19 -15.07 -24.96
CA ASP A 460 -0.42 -16.32 -25.68
C ASP A 460 -1.55 -17.11 -25.00
N ALA A 461 -2.35 -17.82 -25.79
CA ALA A 461 -3.42 -18.69 -25.31
C ALA A 461 -3.58 -19.86 -26.27
N ASP A 462 -3.05 -21.03 -25.89
CA ASP A 462 -3.13 -22.23 -26.71
C ASP A 462 -4.33 -23.09 -26.29
N HIS A 463 -5.27 -23.22 -27.23
CA HIS A 463 -6.49 -24.00 -27.09
C HIS A 463 -6.40 -25.40 -27.75
N ILE A 464 -5.31 -25.71 -28.47
CA ILE A 464 -5.23 -26.77 -29.50
C ILE A 464 -4.50 -28.05 -29.04
N GLY A 465 -3.91 -28.06 -27.85
CA GLY A 465 -4.00 -29.22 -26.96
C GLY A 465 -2.92 -30.33 -27.04
N ALA A 466 -2.90 -31.10 -25.94
CA ALA A 466 -2.36 -32.45 -25.67
C ALA A 466 -0.98 -32.89 -26.19
N GLU A 467 -0.50 -32.46 -27.36
CA GLU A 467 0.75 -32.92 -27.99
C GLU A 467 1.97 -32.05 -27.66
N TYR A 468 1.76 -30.84 -27.11
CA TYR A 468 2.81 -29.97 -26.61
C TYR A 468 3.07 -30.23 -25.11
N ALA A 469 4.31 -30.07 -24.65
CA ALA A 469 4.72 -30.44 -23.29
C ALA A 469 3.85 -29.80 -22.20
N TYR A 470 3.38 -28.56 -22.43
CA TYR A 470 2.56 -27.79 -21.50
C TYR A 470 1.04 -27.96 -21.66
N GLY A 471 0.57 -28.75 -22.64
CA GLY A 471 -0.87 -28.91 -22.88
C GLY A 471 -1.54 -27.62 -23.32
N LYS A 472 -2.79 -27.40 -22.90
CA LYS A 472 -3.43 -26.08 -23.03
C LYS A 472 -2.85 -25.16 -21.97
N TYR A 473 -2.53 -23.93 -22.37
CA TYR A 473 -1.90 -22.96 -21.49
C TYR A 473 -2.28 -21.53 -21.86
N ILE A 474 -2.00 -20.63 -20.95
CA ILE A 474 -1.94 -19.18 -21.22
C ILE A 474 -0.61 -18.62 -20.73
N GLU A 475 -0.10 -17.65 -21.47
CA GLU A 475 0.98 -16.77 -21.01
C GLU A 475 0.43 -15.36 -20.85
N ILE A 476 0.78 -14.72 -19.74
CA ILE A 476 0.33 -13.38 -19.39
C ILE A 476 1.57 -12.53 -19.12
N GLN A 477 1.68 -11.41 -19.83
CA GLN A 477 2.61 -10.35 -19.49
C GLN A 477 2.04 -9.57 -18.31
N CYS A 478 2.65 -9.80 -17.15
CA CYS A 478 2.33 -9.13 -15.90
C CYS A 478 3.38 -8.06 -15.61
N PHE A 479 3.09 -7.24 -14.61
CA PHE A 479 4.01 -6.24 -14.08
C PHE A 479 4.04 -6.36 -12.56
N HIS A 480 5.25 -6.31 -12.00
CA HIS A 480 5.49 -6.24 -10.55
C HIS A 480 6.66 -5.29 -10.31
N ASN A 481 6.54 -4.40 -9.33
CA ASN A 481 7.50 -3.31 -9.10
C ASN A 481 7.78 -2.48 -10.38
N GLY A 482 6.78 -2.31 -11.25
CA GLY A 482 6.93 -1.62 -12.54
C GLY A 482 7.78 -2.37 -13.59
N LEU A 483 8.24 -3.60 -13.29
CA LEU A 483 9.00 -4.44 -14.19
C LEU A 483 8.12 -5.53 -14.81
N PRO A 484 8.29 -5.84 -16.11
CA PRO A 484 7.56 -6.91 -16.76
C PRO A 484 8.05 -8.28 -16.29
N PHE A 485 7.12 -9.21 -16.04
CA PHE A 485 7.42 -10.65 -15.94
C PHE A 485 6.34 -11.47 -16.66
N SER A 486 6.73 -12.64 -17.15
CA SER A 486 5.78 -13.58 -17.76
C SER A 486 5.24 -14.55 -16.70
N LEU A 487 3.93 -14.74 -16.72
CA LEU A 487 3.24 -15.80 -15.98
C LEU A 487 2.71 -16.82 -16.98
N MET A 488 3.03 -18.10 -16.79
CA MET A 488 2.44 -19.19 -17.56
C MET A 488 1.58 -20.08 -16.66
N LEU A 489 0.36 -20.36 -17.09
CA LEU A 489 -0.53 -21.34 -16.47
C LEU A 489 -0.79 -22.44 -17.49
N ALA A 490 -0.42 -23.67 -17.17
CA ALA A 490 -0.34 -24.79 -18.10
C ALA A 490 -1.21 -25.98 -17.65
N HIS A 491 -1.26 -27.02 -18.49
CA HIS A 491 -1.98 -28.28 -18.26
C HIS A 491 -3.49 -28.10 -18.08
N MET A 492 -4.07 -27.02 -18.61
CA MET A 492 -5.48 -26.68 -18.39
C MET A 492 -6.41 -27.62 -19.18
N ASP A 493 -7.61 -27.90 -18.67
CA ASP A 493 -8.62 -28.64 -19.43
C ASP A 493 -9.42 -27.72 -20.35
N ASP A 494 -9.63 -26.46 -19.93
CA ASP A 494 -10.17 -25.40 -20.77
C ASP A 494 -9.51 -24.05 -20.50
N VAL A 495 -9.59 -23.16 -21.48
CA VAL A 495 -9.01 -21.81 -21.42
C VAL A 495 -10.10 -20.80 -21.80
N TYR A 496 -10.38 -19.86 -20.89
CA TYR A 496 -11.50 -18.90 -21.00
C TYR A 496 -11.11 -17.56 -21.62
N VAL A 497 -9.80 -17.32 -21.76
CA VAL A 497 -9.24 -16.06 -22.25
C VAL A 497 -8.55 -16.27 -23.59
N LYS A 498 -8.25 -15.18 -24.29
CA LYS A 498 -7.58 -15.20 -25.60
C LYS A 498 -6.43 -14.21 -25.65
N GLU A 499 -5.50 -14.43 -26.57
CA GLU A 499 -4.41 -13.49 -26.84
C GLU A 499 -4.92 -12.05 -27.02
N GLY A 500 -4.23 -11.11 -26.37
CA GLY A 500 -4.56 -9.69 -26.33
C GLY A 500 -5.63 -9.29 -25.31
N GLN A 501 -6.25 -10.25 -24.62
CA GLN A 501 -7.22 -9.94 -23.55
C GLN A 501 -6.50 -9.41 -22.31
N ARG A 502 -7.03 -8.32 -21.73
CA ARG A 502 -6.65 -7.88 -20.39
C ARG A 502 -7.35 -8.77 -19.36
N VAL A 503 -6.58 -9.23 -18.38
CA VAL A 503 -7.05 -10.01 -17.25
C VAL A 503 -6.68 -9.27 -15.97
N THR A 504 -7.58 -9.30 -15.01
CA THR A 504 -7.35 -8.77 -13.67
C THR A 504 -7.02 -9.94 -12.75
N ARG A 505 -6.17 -9.69 -11.76
CA ARG A 505 -5.94 -10.64 -10.66
C ARG A 505 -7.28 -11.11 -10.07
N GLY A 506 -7.44 -12.42 -9.92
CA GLY A 506 -8.67 -13.07 -9.45
C GLY A 506 -9.61 -13.58 -10.56
N ASP A 507 -9.49 -13.06 -11.79
CA ASP A 507 -10.31 -13.49 -12.93
C ASP A 507 -10.20 -15.01 -13.16
N SER A 508 -11.31 -15.66 -13.50
CA SER A 508 -11.27 -17.07 -13.95
C SER A 508 -10.70 -17.12 -15.36
N VAL A 509 -9.55 -17.77 -15.54
CA VAL A 509 -8.82 -17.80 -16.82
C VAL A 509 -8.89 -19.15 -17.54
N GLY A 510 -9.38 -20.18 -16.86
CA GLY A 510 -9.70 -21.49 -17.43
C GLY A 510 -9.97 -22.51 -16.33
N GLU A 511 -9.84 -23.79 -16.65
CA GLU A 511 -10.08 -24.91 -15.73
C GLU A 511 -8.80 -25.68 -15.47
N ILE A 512 -8.59 -26.11 -14.21
CA ILE A 512 -7.52 -27.06 -13.90
C ILE A 512 -7.71 -28.32 -14.74
N GLY A 513 -6.62 -28.91 -15.19
CA GLY A 513 -6.70 -30.10 -16.03
C GLY A 513 -5.47 -30.98 -15.97
N ASP A 514 -5.41 -31.89 -16.93
CA ASP A 514 -4.31 -32.86 -17.09
C ASP A 514 -3.85 -32.94 -18.56
N THR A 515 -3.91 -31.83 -19.29
CA THR A 515 -3.49 -31.82 -20.70
C THR A 515 -1.96 -31.71 -20.86
N GLY A 516 -1.42 -32.27 -21.95
CA GLY A 516 0.02 -32.24 -22.23
C GLY A 516 0.79 -33.33 -21.48
N ASN A 517 2.05 -33.07 -21.14
CA ASN A 517 2.89 -34.03 -20.39
C ASN A 517 2.69 -33.88 -18.87
N SER A 518 1.44 -34.03 -18.44
CA SER A 518 1.03 -34.08 -17.02
C SER A 518 0.75 -35.53 -16.60
N TRP A 519 0.83 -35.81 -15.30
CA TRP A 519 0.79 -37.18 -14.73
C TRP A 519 -0.38 -37.37 -13.75
N GLY A 520 -1.42 -36.52 -13.85
CA GLY A 520 -2.57 -36.50 -12.96
C GLY A 520 -2.48 -35.44 -11.87
#